data_AF-A0A920D2S8-F1
#
_entry.id   AF-A0A920D2S8-F1
#
_cell.length_a   1.000
_cell.length_b   1.000
_cell.length_c   1.000
_cell.angle_alpha   90.00
_cell.angle_beta   90.00
_cell.angle_gamma   90.00
#
_symmetry.space_group_name_H-M   'P 1'
#
loop_
_entity.id
_entity.type
_entity.pdbx_description
1 polymer ?
#
loop_
_entity_poly.entity_id
_entity_poly.type
_entity_poly.pdbx_seq_one_letter_code
_entity_poly.pdbx_strand_id
1 'polypeptide(L)'
;MLTESKKKEQRLLLFLAIAQGAYFILGIVFMLGIDPVIDLFQQLKESIFVSVIFLITGIGLIYLSFALPKLTKNKSGNIYTRIFQKIGNTLSVKVVVTIAFLAFLIEVTQAIPYWAMLGLVTYHQLPPLIWLPTVAIYNILMVLPSLVLLFLYKTNPIKTELKLVGFRNRLMKSNATLWAIGGAGGIFLHLGLNGIIPH
;
A
#
# COMPACT_ATOMS: atom_id res chain seq x y z
N MET A 1 16.22 3.15 -26.15
CA MET A 1 16.19 3.91 -24.87
C MET A 1 14.84 4.59 -24.60
N LEU A 2 14.24 5.31 -25.57
CA LEU A 2 12.92 5.97 -25.38
C LEU A 2 11.75 4.98 -25.12
N THR A 3 11.72 3.84 -25.81
CA THR A 3 10.69 2.80 -25.64
C THR A 3 10.70 2.15 -24.25
N GLU A 4 11.90 1.97 -23.68
CA GLU A 4 12.08 1.48 -22.31
C GLU A 4 11.52 2.48 -21.28
N SER A 5 11.74 3.78 -21.49
CA SER A 5 11.22 4.83 -20.61
C SER A 5 9.69 4.91 -20.64
N LYS A 6 9.07 4.84 -21.83
CA LYS A 6 7.61 4.84 -21.99
C LYS A 6 6.94 3.64 -21.32
N LYS A 7 7.53 2.45 -21.44
CA LYS A 7 7.00 1.23 -20.77
C LYS A 7 7.09 1.35 -19.25
N LYS A 8 8.17 1.93 -18.72
CA LYS A 8 8.32 2.17 -17.26
C LYS A 8 7.28 3.16 -16.75
N GLU A 9 7.04 4.24 -17.49
CA GLU A 9 6.00 5.22 -17.18
C GLU A 9 4.60 4.58 -17.18
N GLN A 10 4.24 3.83 -18.23
CA GLN A 10 2.94 3.15 -18.32
C GLN A 10 2.72 2.18 -17.17
N ARG A 11 3.76 1.42 -16.78
CA ARG A 11 3.68 0.49 -15.64
C ARG A 11 3.51 1.24 -14.31
N LEU A 12 4.17 2.38 -14.12
CA LEU A 12 3.97 3.22 -12.95
C LEU A 12 2.53 3.75 -12.88
N LEU A 13 2.02 4.28 -14.00
CA LEU A 13 0.64 4.77 -14.07
C LEU A 13 -0.37 3.65 -13.83
N LEU A 14 -0.12 2.45 -14.36
CA LEU A 14 -0.95 1.27 -14.09
C LEU A 14 -0.93 0.87 -12.61
N PHE A 15 0.26 0.83 -11.99
CA PHE A 15 0.40 0.56 -10.56
C PHE A 15 -0.43 1.55 -9.73
N LEU A 16 -0.29 2.85 -10.03
CA LEU A 16 -1.03 3.91 -9.35
C LEU A 16 -2.54 3.78 -9.58
N ALA A 17 -2.99 3.53 -10.80
CA ALA A 17 -4.40 3.38 -11.14
C ALA A 17 -5.06 2.20 -10.39
N ILE A 18 -4.35 1.07 -10.27
CA ILE A 18 -4.87 -0.10 -9.55
C ILE A 18 -4.98 0.19 -8.06
N ALA A 19 -3.94 0.76 -7.45
CA ALA A 19 -3.95 1.08 -6.03
C ALA A 19 -5.05 2.12 -5.69
N GLN A 20 -5.15 3.21 -6.46
CA GLN A 20 -6.16 4.24 -6.24
C GLN A 20 -7.57 3.74 -6.58
N GLY A 21 -7.72 2.89 -7.60
CA GLY A 21 -8.99 2.23 -7.89
C GLY A 21 -9.47 1.37 -6.72
N ALA A 22 -8.57 0.62 -6.08
CA ALA A 22 -8.88 -0.18 -4.90
C ALA A 22 -9.29 0.70 -3.71
N TYR A 23 -8.57 1.80 -3.44
CA TYR A 23 -8.96 2.77 -2.40
C TYR A 23 -10.31 3.42 -2.70
N PHE A 24 -10.57 3.83 -3.94
CA PHE A 24 -11.82 4.45 -4.34
C PHE A 24 -13.01 3.48 -4.15
N ILE A 25 -12.87 2.22 -4.59
CA ILE A 25 -13.87 1.17 -4.36
C ILE A 25 -14.08 0.96 -2.87
N LEU A 26 -13.00 0.85 -2.08
CA LEU A 26 -13.10 0.72 -0.63
C LEU A 26 -13.87 1.89 0.00
N GLY A 27 -13.60 3.12 -0.45
CA GLY A 27 -14.32 4.31 0.01
C GLY A 27 -15.81 4.25 -0.32
N ILE A 28 -16.17 3.83 -1.53
CA ILE A 28 -17.58 3.63 -1.91
C ILE A 28 -18.23 2.57 -1.02
N VAL A 29 -17.58 1.41 -0.86
CA VAL A 29 -18.08 0.31 -0.01
C VAL A 29 -18.29 0.80 1.43
N PHE A 30 -17.35 1.57 1.96
CA PHE A 30 -17.45 2.16 3.29
C PHE A 30 -18.64 3.15 3.41
N MET A 31 -18.84 4.01 2.40
CA MET A 31 -19.87 5.05 2.42
C MET A 31 -21.28 4.54 2.13
N LEU A 32 -21.43 3.46 1.37
CA LEU A 32 -22.73 2.85 1.05
C LEU A 32 -23.33 2.03 2.19
N GLY A 33 -22.56 1.78 3.24
CA GLY A 33 -23.00 1.00 4.38
C GLY A 33 -21.81 0.21 4.91
N ILE A 34 -21.25 0.72 5.99
CA ILE A 34 -20.26 -0.03 6.77
C ILE A 34 -20.96 -1.14 7.57
N ASP A 35 -22.27 -1.06 7.83
CA ASP A 35 -22.99 -2.04 8.66
C ASP A 35 -22.93 -3.48 8.09
N PRO A 36 -23.22 -3.73 6.80
CA PRO A 36 -23.03 -5.06 6.22
C PRO A 36 -21.57 -5.53 6.25
N VAL A 37 -20.63 -4.58 6.19
CA VAL A 37 -19.19 -4.87 6.25
C VAL A 37 -18.79 -5.23 7.67
N ILE A 38 -19.29 -4.50 8.68
CA ILE A 38 -19.09 -4.77 10.11
C ILE A 38 -19.70 -6.13 10.47
N ASP A 39 -20.91 -6.41 10.00
CA ASP A 39 -21.58 -7.69 10.23
C ASP A 39 -20.80 -8.84 9.58
N LEU A 40 -20.30 -8.65 8.36
CA LEU A 40 -19.39 -9.60 7.71
C LEU A 40 -18.10 -9.76 8.52
N PHE A 41 -17.50 -8.68 9.01
CA PHE A 41 -16.30 -8.75 9.86
C PHE A 41 -16.55 -9.47 11.18
N GLN A 42 -17.72 -9.29 11.80
CA GLN A 42 -18.12 -10.01 13.01
C GLN A 42 -18.29 -11.50 12.72
N GLN A 43 -19.01 -11.87 11.66
CA GLN A 43 -19.17 -13.27 11.23
C GLN A 43 -17.84 -13.92 10.83
N LEU A 44 -16.96 -13.19 10.14
CA LEU A 44 -15.63 -13.67 9.77
C LEU A 44 -14.74 -13.87 11.01
N LYS A 45 -14.89 -13.05 12.04
CA LYS A 45 -14.13 -13.18 13.30
C LYS A 45 -14.55 -14.39 14.12
N GLU A 46 -15.82 -14.80 14.04
CA GLU A 46 -16.32 -16.04 14.64
C GLU A 46 -15.74 -17.29 13.96
N SER A 47 -15.28 -17.16 12.71
CA SER A 47 -14.65 -18.26 11.98
C SER A 47 -13.18 -18.44 12.41
N ILE A 48 -12.90 -19.50 13.17
CA ILE A 48 -11.55 -19.93 13.55
C ILE A 48 -10.62 -20.00 12.33
N PHE A 49 -11.13 -20.43 11.16
CA PHE A 49 -10.34 -20.54 9.94
C PHE A 49 -9.81 -19.19 9.45
N VAL A 50 -10.66 -18.15 9.45
CA VAL A 50 -10.29 -16.80 9.05
C VAL A 50 -9.32 -16.18 10.05
N SER A 51 -9.54 -16.42 11.34
CA SER A 51 -8.67 -15.98 12.43
C SER A 51 -7.26 -16.58 12.32
N VAL A 52 -7.16 -17.87 11.97
CA VAL A 52 -5.87 -18.54 11.70
C VAL A 52 -5.17 -17.94 10.47
N ILE A 53 -5.89 -17.62 9.40
CA ILE A 53 -5.30 -16.96 8.22
C ILE A 53 -4.71 -15.60 8.58
N PHE A 54 -5.46 -14.77 9.32
CA PHE A 54 -4.97 -13.47 9.77
C PHE A 54 -3.78 -13.61 10.72
N LEU A 55 -3.80 -14.60 11.62
CA LEU A 55 -2.71 -14.88 12.54
C LEU A 55 -1.43 -15.28 11.78
N ILE A 56 -1.52 -16.23 10.84
CA ILE A 56 -0.37 -16.66 10.03
C ILE A 56 0.17 -15.49 9.20
N THR A 57 -0.72 -14.68 8.62
CA THR A 57 -0.34 -13.51 7.82
C THR A 57 0.33 -12.45 8.69
N GLY A 58 -0.20 -12.16 9.87
CA GLY A 58 0.39 -11.24 10.84
C GLY A 58 1.77 -11.69 11.29
N ILE A 59 1.93 -12.95 11.69
CA ILE A 59 3.22 -13.54 12.05
C ILE A 59 4.19 -13.47 10.87
N GLY A 60 3.74 -13.80 9.66
CA GLY A 60 4.55 -13.76 8.44
C GLY A 60 5.08 -12.36 8.15
N LEU A 61 4.24 -11.33 8.23
CA LEU A 61 4.61 -9.93 8.00
C LEU A 61 5.57 -9.40 9.08
N ILE A 62 5.31 -9.72 10.35
CA ILE A 62 6.20 -9.34 11.47
C ILE A 62 7.56 -10.02 11.30
N TYR A 63 7.57 -11.33 11.04
CA TYR A 63 8.81 -12.07 10.80
C TYR A 63 9.58 -11.49 9.61
N LEU A 64 8.88 -11.18 8.51
CA LEU A 64 9.47 -10.55 7.33
C LEU A 64 10.11 -9.20 7.66
N SER A 65 9.47 -8.38 8.50
CA SER A 65 10.01 -7.10 8.99
C SER A 65 11.36 -7.27 9.72
N PHE A 66 11.55 -8.32 10.52
CA PHE A 66 12.82 -8.59 11.20
C PHE A 66 13.84 -9.38 10.37
N ALA A 67 13.38 -10.21 9.44
CA ALA A 67 14.23 -11.06 8.61
C ALA A 67 14.85 -10.30 7.43
N LEU A 68 14.13 -9.34 6.85
CA LEU A 68 14.58 -8.53 5.70
C LEU A 68 15.97 -7.88 5.92
N PRO A 69 16.29 -7.26 7.07
CA PRO A 69 17.63 -6.72 7.35
C PRO A 69 18.72 -7.79 7.51
N LYS A 70 18.38 -8.95 8.08
CA LYS A 70 19.34 -10.04 8.33
C LYS A 70 19.73 -10.75 7.04
N LEU A 71 18.76 -10.99 6.16
CA LEU A 71 18.95 -11.63 4.85
C LEU A 71 19.75 -10.75 3.87
N THR A 72 19.88 -9.46 4.17
CA THR A 72 20.54 -8.46 3.31
C THR A 72 21.95 -8.08 3.77
N LYS A 73 22.35 -8.46 4.98
CA LYS A 73 23.62 -8.05 5.59
C LYS A 73 24.86 -8.70 4.97
N ASN A 74 24.72 -9.85 4.29
CA ASN A 74 25.85 -10.71 3.91
C ASN A 74 26.08 -10.92 2.40
N LYS A 75 25.37 -10.19 1.51
CA LYS A 75 25.59 -10.28 0.05
C LYS A 75 25.94 -8.91 -0.50
N SER A 76 27.05 -8.84 -1.24
CA SER A 76 27.70 -7.67 -1.89
C SER A 76 26.84 -6.91 -2.92
N GLY A 77 25.52 -7.03 -2.85
CA GLY A 77 24.57 -6.22 -3.60
C GLY A 77 23.27 -6.21 -2.84
N ASN A 78 22.83 -5.02 -2.44
CA ASN A 78 21.62 -4.79 -1.67
C ASN A 78 20.47 -5.57 -2.32
N ILE A 79 19.81 -6.51 -1.63
CA ILE A 79 18.77 -7.32 -2.27
C ILE A 79 17.64 -6.43 -2.81
N TYR A 80 17.42 -5.29 -2.14
CA TYR A 80 16.56 -4.22 -2.58
C TYR A 80 16.99 -3.67 -3.94
N THR A 81 18.28 -3.38 -4.19
CA THR A 81 18.71 -2.89 -5.51
C THR A 81 18.52 -3.96 -6.59
N ARG A 82 18.71 -5.25 -6.27
CA ARG A 82 18.43 -6.34 -7.24
C ARG A 82 16.94 -6.52 -7.49
N ILE A 83 16.11 -6.50 -6.45
CA ILE A 83 14.65 -6.59 -6.56
C ILE A 83 14.13 -5.38 -7.34
N PHE A 84 14.53 -4.15 -6.99
CA PHE A 84 14.14 -2.93 -7.71
C PHE A 84 14.68 -2.88 -9.16
N GLN A 85 15.92 -3.33 -9.43
CA GLN A 85 16.45 -3.40 -10.80
C GLN A 85 15.76 -4.47 -11.65
N LYS A 86 15.51 -5.66 -11.07
CA LYS A 86 14.75 -6.73 -11.71
C LYS A 86 13.29 -6.31 -11.90
N ILE A 87 12.77 -5.48 -11.00
CA ILE A 87 11.44 -4.89 -11.11
C ILE A 87 11.37 -3.91 -12.29
N GLY A 88 12.40 -3.09 -12.48
CA GLY A 88 12.41 -2.05 -13.52
C GLY A 88 12.52 -2.57 -14.95
N ASN A 89 13.28 -3.64 -15.21
CA ASN A 89 13.63 -4.01 -16.59
C ASN A 89 12.66 -5.01 -17.25
N THR A 90 11.95 -5.87 -16.51
CA THR A 90 11.15 -6.96 -17.11
C THR A 90 9.85 -7.29 -16.39
N LEU A 91 9.19 -6.31 -15.75
CA LEU A 91 7.90 -6.62 -15.11
C LEU A 91 6.79 -6.90 -16.11
N SER A 92 6.23 -8.11 -16.04
CA SER A 92 4.95 -8.40 -16.68
C SER A 92 3.85 -7.55 -16.05
N VAL A 93 2.85 -7.18 -16.85
CA VAL A 93 1.64 -6.46 -16.40
C VAL A 93 1.01 -7.17 -15.20
N LYS A 94 0.96 -8.51 -15.23
CA LYS A 94 0.44 -9.33 -14.12
C LYS A 94 1.17 -9.05 -12.80
N VAL A 95 2.50 -8.94 -12.83
CA VAL A 95 3.30 -8.67 -11.63
C VAL A 95 3.05 -7.27 -11.11
N VAL A 96 2.89 -6.28 -12.00
CA VAL A 96 2.56 -4.90 -11.59
C VAL A 96 1.22 -4.87 -10.87
N VAL A 97 0.21 -5.56 -11.40
CA VAL A 97 -1.12 -5.68 -10.79
C VAL A 97 -1.03 -6.32 -9.41
N THR A 98 -0.34 -7.46 -9.30
CA THR A 98 -0.17 -8.15 -8.02
C THR A 98 0.53 -7.28 -6.98
N ILE A 99 1.62 -6.58 -7.36
CA ILE A 99 2.34 -5.70 -6.45
C ILE A 99 1.47 -4.50 -6.03
N ALA A 100 0.71 -3.90 -6.94
CA ALA A 100 -0.22 -2.81 -6.62
C ALA A 100 -1.28 -3.24 -5.60
N PHE A 101 -1.87 -4.42 -5.81
CA PHE A 101 -2.87 -4.95 -4.89
C PHE A 101 -2.28 -5.30 -3.52
N LEU A 102 -1.10 -5.92 -3.47
CA LEU A 102 -0.41 -6.21 -2.21
C LEU A 102 0.00 -4.92 -1.47
N ALA A 103 0.48 -3.92 -2.19
CA ALA A 103 0.80 -2.62 -1.62
C ALA A 103 -0.44 -1.97 -1.02
N PHE A 104 -1.56 -1.98 -1.73
CA PHE A 104 -2.85 -1.52 -1.21
C PHE A 104 -3.23 -2.21 0.11
N LEU A 105 -3.15 -3.55 0.19
CA LEU A 105 -3.48 -4.28 1.43
C LEU A 105 -2.59 -3.90 2.63
N ILE A 106 -1.32 -3.60 2.39
CA ILE A 106 -0.41 -3.17 3.45
C ILE A 106 -0.72 -1.73 3.85
N GLU A 107 -0.87 -0.84 2.88
CA GLU A 107 -1.06 0.59 3.10
C GLU A 107 -2.43 0.91 3.69
N VAL A 108 -3.50 0.22 3.26
CA VAL A 108 -4.87 0.48 3.72
C VAL A 108 -4.99 0.32 5.23
N THR A 109 -4.23 -0.61 5.80
CA THR A 109 -4.17 -0.88 7.22
C THR A 109 -3.64 0.33 8.02
N GLN A 110 -2.84 1.20 7.40
CA GLN A 110 -2.16 2.33 8.03
C GLN A 110 -2.55 3.68 7.44
N ALA A 111 -3.55 3.73 6.56
CA ALA A 111 -4.00 4.92 5.87
C ALA A 111 -4.82 5.83 6.81
N ILE A 112 -4.28 6.21 7.98
CA ILE A 112 -4.94 7.04 9.00
C ILE A 112 -5.61 8.28 8.39
N PRO A 113 -4.94 9.04 7.49
CA PRO A 113 -5.57 10.22 6.89
C PRO A 113 -6.80 9.87 6.03
N TYR A 114 -6.77 8.74 5.31
CA TYR A 114 -7.90 8.28 4.49
C TYR A 114 -9.09 7.87 5.36
N TRP A 115 -8.83 7.10 6.41
CA TRP A 115 -9.86 6.68 7.37
C TRP A 115 -10.47 7.86 8.11
N ALA A 116 -9.66 8.85 8.50
CA ALA A 116 -10.15 10.08 9.12
C ALA A 116 -11.06 10.87 8.19
N MET A 117 -10.69 11.00 6.91
CA MET A 117 -11.53 11.63 5.90
C MET A 117 -12.87 10.91 5.77
N LEU A 118 -12.87 9.58 5.59
CA LEU A 118 -14.12 8.81 5.51
C LEU A 118 -14.98 9.00 6.77
N GLY A 119 -14.38 8.89 7.95
CA GLY A 119 -15.07 9.11 9.23
C GLY A 119 -15.71 10.49 9.35
N LEU A 120 -15.03 11.56 8.91
CA LEU A 120 -15.59 12.92 8.91
C LEU A 120 -16.77 13.06 7.95
N VAL A 121 -16.64 12.54 6.73
CA VAL A 121 -17.70 12.63 5.72
C VAL A 121 -18.93 11.82 6.14
N THR A 122 -18.74 10.66 6.77
CA THR A 122 -19.80 9.86 7.39
C THR A 122 -20.42 10.58 8.60
N TYR A 123 -19.61 11.15 9.49
CA TYR A 123 -20.08 11.87 10.68
C TYR A 123 -20.96 13.07 10.32
N HIS A 124 -20.58 13.81 9.29
CA HIS A 124 -21.36 14.95 8.77
C HIS A 124 -22.53 14.54 7.86
N GLN A 125 -22.77 13.24 7.67
CA GLN A 125 -23.87 12.69 6.85
C GLN A 125 -23.96 13.35 5.47
N LEU A 126 -22.81 13.57 4.84
CA LEU A 126 -22.78 14.27 3.55
C LEU A 126 -23.55 13.45 2.50
N PRO A 127 -24.34 14.08 1.62
CA PRO A 127 -25.08 13.38 0.58
C PRO A 127 -24.12 12.76 -0.47
N PRO A 128 -24.55 11.73 -1.23
CA PRO A 128 -23.75 11.08 -2.29
C PRO A 128 -23.14 12.03 -3.30
N LEU A 129 -23.84 13.10 -3.63
CA LEU A 129 -23.36 14.11 -4.56
C LEU A 129 -22.12 14.87 -4.04
N ILE A 130 -21.90 14.89 -2.72
CA ILE A 130 -20.77 15.56 -2.08
C ILE A 130 -19.69 14.55 -1.70
N TRP A 131 -20.06 13.42 -1.08
CA TRP A 131 -19.04 12.47 -0.61
C TRP A 131 -18.34 11.76 -1.76
N LEU A 132 -19.05 11.38 -2.82
CA LEU A 132 -18.46 10.65 -3.94
C LEU A 132 -17.33 11.44 -4.63
N PRO A 133 -17.52 12.72 -5.00
CA PRO A 133 -16.41 13.53 -5.51
C PRO A 133 -15.36 13.83 -4.44
N THR A 134 -15.72 13.96 -3.17
CA THR A 134 -14.74 14.14 -2.08
C THR A 134 -13.78 12.95 -1.99
N VAL A 135 -14.30 11.72 -2.03
CA VAL A 135 -13.50 10.49 -2.05
C VAL A 135 -12.63 10.46 -3.31
N ALA A 136 -13.17 10.81 -4.48
CA ALA A 136 -12.40 10.85 -5.73
C ALA A 136 -11.24 11.86 -5.67
N ILE A 137 -11.51 13.09 -5.22
CA ILE A 137 -10.53 14.16 -5.05
C ILE A 137 -9.44 13.72 -4.07
N TYR A 138 -9.82 13.10 -2.96
CA TYR A 138 -8.87 12.63 -1.97
C TYR A 138 -7.95 11.53 -2.53
N ASN A 139 -8.48 10.58 -3.30
CA ASN A 139 -7.66 9.57 -4.00
C ASN A 139 -6.65 10.24 -4.97
N ILE A 140 -7.07 11.29 -5.67
CA ILE A 140 -6.16 12.08 -6.53
C ILE A 140 -5.07 12.75 -5.68
N LEU A 141 -5.42 13.33 -4.53
CA LEU A 141 -4.46 13.93 -3.60
C LEU A 141 -3.43 12.92 -3.09
N MET A 142 -3.83 11.67 -2.82
CA MET A 142 -2.92 10.61 -2.40
C MET A 142 -1.88 10.25 -3.46
N VAL A 143 -2.25 10.28 -4.74
CA VAL A 143 -1.32 9.96 -5.85
C VAL A 143 -0.53 11.16 -6.35
N LEU A 144 -0.96 12.37 -5.98
CA LEU A 144 -0.35 13.63 -6.41
C LEU A 144 1.18 13.67 -6.20
N PRO A 145 1.77 13.23 -5.07
CA PRO A 145 3.22 13.23 -4.90
C PRO A 145 3.95 12.40 -5.96
N SER A 146 3.40 11.25 -6.33
CA SER A 146 3.97 10.37 -7.36
C SER A 146 3.87 10.99 -8.76
N LEU A 147 2.75 11.66 -9.07
CA LEU A 147 2.57 12.36 -10.34
C LEU A 147 3.51 13.57 -10.46
N VAL A 148 3.69 14.33 -9.38
CA VAL A 148 4.65 15.44 -9.32
C VAL A 148 6.07 14.94 -9.55
N LEU A 149 6.48 13.84 -8.90
CA LEU A 149 7.80 13.25 -9.12
C LEU A 149 8.00 12.78 -10.57
N LEU A 150 6.98 12.15 -11.17
CA LEU A 150 7.03 11.74 -12.56
C LEU A 150 7.16 12.95 -13.51
N PHE A 151 6.43 14.03 -13.24
CA PHE A 151 6.51 15.27 -14.00
C PHE A 151 7.89 15.95 -13.88
N LEU A 152 8.45 16.02 -12.67
CA LEU A 152 9.80 16.54 -12.44
C LEU A 152 10.87 15.68 -13.12
N TYR A 153 10.70 14.36 -13.14
CA TYR A 153 11.59 13.45 -13.85
C TYR A 153 11.56 13.69 -15.36
N LYS A 154 10.38 13.92 -15.95
CA LYS A 154 10.24 14.25 -17.38
C LYS A 154 10.88 15.58 -17.77
N THR A 155 10.79 16.59 -16.90
CA THR A 155 11.32 17.93 -17.18
C THR A 155 12.82 18.03 -16.92
N ASN A 156 13.35 17.35 -15.90
CA ASN A 156 14.76 17.42 -15.52
C ASN A 156 15.27 16.06 -14.99
N PRO A 157 15.53 15.08 -15.87
CA PRO A 157 15.83 13.70 -15.46
C PRO A 157 17.11 13.60 -14.62
N ILE A 158 18.19 14.28 -15.03
CA ILE A 158 19.51 14.22 -14.37
C ILE A 158 19.44 14.77 -12.94
N LYS A 159 18.87 15.97 -12.76
CA LYS A 159 18.74 16.60 -11.42
C LYS A 159 17.81 15.80 -10.50
N THR A 160 16.74 15.26 -11.05
CA THR A 160 15.75 14.46 -10.31
C THR A 160 16.37 13.13 -9.86
N GLU A 161 17.12 12.47 -10.73
CA GLU A 161 17.82 11.22 -10.42
C GLU A 161 18.86 11.41 -9.30
N LEU A 162 19.66 12.46 -9.34
CA LEU A 162 20.64 12.77 -8.28
C LEU A 162 19.97 12.97 -6.91
N LYS A 163 18.87 13.74 -6.87
CA LYS A 163 18.09 13.95 -5.63
C LYS A 163 17.44 12.66 -5.14
N LEU A 164 16.85 11.88 -6.05
CA LEU A 164 16.21 10.60 -5.75
C LEU A 164 17.22 9.57 -5.22
N VAL A 165 18.44 9.52 -5.77
CA VAL A 165 19.50 8.63 -5.26
C VAL A 165 19.90 9.00 -3.84
N GLY A 166 20.06 10.30 -3.55
CA GLY A 166 20.32 10.79 -2.20
C GLY A 166 19.20 10.43 -1.22
N PHE A 167 17.95 10.65 -1.61
CA PHE A 167 16.78 10.29 -0.80
C PHE A 167 16.63 8.78 -0.60
N ARG A 168 16.80 7.99 -1.66
CA ARG A 168 16.81 6.52 -1.62
C ARG A 168 17.87 6.03 -0.65
N ASN A 169 19.08 6.58 -0.69
CA ASN A 169 20.15 6.16 0.22
C ASN A 169 19.83 6.51 1.69
N ARG A 170 19.07 7.58 1.96
CA ARG A 170 18.56 7.88 3.30
C ARG A 170 17.48 6.90 3.74
N LEU A 171 16.53 6.58 2.86
CA LEU A 171 15.48 5.58 3.14
C LEU A 171 16.05 4.18 3.36
N MET A 172 17.04 3.78 2.56
CA MET A 172 17.72 2.47 2.70
C MET A 172 18.51 2.34 4.01
N LYS A 173 18.87 3.46 4.65
CA LYS A 173 19.48 3.49 5.98
C LYS A 173 18.44 3.53 7.10
N SER A 174 17.19 3.84 6.77
CA SER A 174 16.08 3.92 7.72
C SER A 174 15.34 2.59 7.79
N ASN A 175 14.81 2.27 8.97
CA ASN A 175 13.96 1.10 9.17
C ASN A 175 12.49 1.38 8.80
N ALA A 176 12.16 2.57 8.26
CA ALA A 176 10.78 3.01 8.05
C ALA A 176 9.90 2.04 7.24
N THR A 177 10.45 1.39 6.21
CA THR A 177 9.73 0.37 5.41
C THR A 177 9.44 -0.89 6.22
N LEU A 178 10.33 -1.26 7.13
CA LEU A 178 10.17 -2.40 8.05
C LEU A 178 9.11 -2.09 9.11
N TRP A 179 9.05 -0.83 9.56
CA TRP A 179 7.99 -0.36 10.47
C TRP A 179 6.61 -0.38 9.80
N ALA A 180 6.50 0.02 8.54
CA ALA A 180 5.23 -0.08 7.81
C ALA A 180 4.77 -1.54 7.69
N ILE A 181 5.65 -2.44 7.24
CA ILE A 181 5.34 -3.88 7.12
C ILE A 181 5.04 -4.50 8.49
N GLY A 182 5.83 -4.16 9.51
CA GLY A 182 5.67 -4.65 10.88
C GLY A 182 4.39 -4.16 11.54
N GLY A 183 4.02 -2.89 11.34
CA GLY A 183 2.78 -2.33 11.85
C GLY A 183 1.55 -2.96 11.20
N ALA A 184 1.57 -3.19 9.88
CA ALA A 184 0.50 -3.92 9.20
C ALA A 184 0.40 -5.35 9.74
N GLY A 185 1.54 -6.03 9.91
CA GLY A 185 1.61 -7.35 10.52
C GLY A 185 1.07 -7.40 11.96
N GLY A 186 1.34 -6.38 12.77
CA GLY A 186 0.80 -6.24 14.13
C GLY A 186 -0.73 -6.15 14.15
N ILE A 187 -1.31 -5.41 13.19
CA ILE A 187 -2.77 -5.29 13.06
C ILE A 187 -3.38 -6.62 12.64
N PHE A 188 -2.81 -7.31 11.64
CA PHE A 188 -3.27 -8.66 11.25
C PHE A 188 -3.14 -9.68 12.37
N LEU A 189 -2.06 -9.63 13.16
CA LEU A 189 -1.87 -10.49 14.33
C LEU A 189 -2.93 -10.23 15.38
N HIS A 190 -3.23 -8.97 15.69
CA HIS A 190 -4.27 -8.59 16.64
C HIS A 190 -5.65 -9.10 16.20
N LEU A 191 -5.98 -8.96 14.92
CA LEU A 191 -7.23 -9.49 14.35
C LEU A 191 -7.31 -11.02 14.49
N GLY A 192 -6.22 -11.73 14.20
CA GLY A 192 -6.17 -13.19 14.34
C GLY A 192 -6.29 -13.68 15.79
N LEU A 193 -5.64 -13.00 16.74
CA LEU A 193 -5.73 -13.35 18.17
C LEU A 193 -7.15 -13.17 18.72
N ASN A 194 -7.79 -12.04 18.41
CA ASN A 194 -9.13 -11.73 18.90
C ASN A 194 -10.22 -12.68 18.40
N GLY A 195 -9.97 -13.42 17.32
CA GLY A 195 -10.89 -14.44 16.81
C GLY A 195 -10.62 -15.86 17.29
N ILE A 196 -9.49 -16.11 17.98
CA ILE A 196 -9.17 -17.41 18.61
C ILE A 196 -9.44 -17.36 20.12
N ILE A 197 -9.20 -16.20 20.74
CA ILE A 197 -9.45 -15.96 22.16
C ILE A 197 -10.61 -14.95 22.24
N PRO A 198 -11.88 -15.40 22.15
CA PRO A 198 -13.00 -14.51 22.39
C PRO A 198 -13.00 -14.12 23.88
N HIS A 199 -13.05 -12.82 24.16
CA HIS A 199 -13.37 -12.28 25.48
C HIS A 199 -14.87 -12.37 25.73
#